data_AF-A0A954G140-F1
#
_entry.id   AF-A0A954G140-F1
#
_cell.length_a   1.000
_cell.length_b   1.000
_cell.length_c   1.000
_cell.angle_alpha   90.00
_cell.angle_beta   90.00
_cell.angle_gamma   90.00
#
_symmetry.space_group_name_H-M   'P 1'
#
loop_
_entity.id
_entity.type
_entity.pdbx_description
1 polymer ?
#
loop_
_entity_poly.entity_id
_entity_poly.type
_entity_poly.pdbx_seq_one_letter_code
_entity_poly.pdbx_strand_id
1 'polypeptide(L)'
;MNASKTSLGRSFSQSFLKSFSRSRLFSKGSMWIWPIAGTILLLVLAFIVRSVVEQSSKQTVADNLETILNADVAALNIWLEREQSLAEVLAEEPRIQKLTAELIEIDQQNPDNREALLKSNSLTELRTEFKSELEHLGYLDVGLFSLGGKVLASSRDEPIGRADLPIQKSALEKVAQGEATVTRPFESLFARKTDSGELKAGLPTMLAMAPVKDAQGTPIAALALLIRPDVNFTRILSVARAGKTGETYAFDQEGLLLSQSRFDEDLKMIGLIPDREDAHSILNIQIRDPEVDMTSGKRPALRLADRSLTQMAASAVQNQ
;
A
#
# COMPACT_ATOMS: atom_id res chain seq x y z
N MET A 1 70.34 -80.74 -49.89
CA MET A 1 70.52 -81.00 -51.34
C MET A 1 69.19 -80.73 -52.05
N ASN A 2 69.25 -79.92 -53.12
CA ASN A 2 68.24 -79.58 -54.14
C ASN A 2 66.96 -78.85 -53.69
N ALA A 3 66.76 -77.54 -53.99
CA ALA A 3 66.57 -76.86 -55.29
C ALA A 3 65.23 -77.28 -55.94
N SER A 4 64.16 -76.47 -55.88
CA SER A 4 63.85 -75.18 -56.53
C SER A 4 62.93 -75.35 -57.76
N LYS A 5 61.84 -74.55 -57.80
CA LYS A 5 61.23 -73.83 -58.96
C LYS A 5 59.75 -73.47 -58.65
N THR A 6 59.46 -72.20 -58.34
CA THR A 6 58.90 -71.10 -59.19
C THR A 6 57.42 -71.27 -59.54
N SER A 7 56.51 -70.49 -58.94
CA SER A 7 55.98 -69.15 -59.33
C SER A 7 54.73 -69.28 -60.24
N LEU A 8 53.69 -68.45 -60.29
CA LEU A 8 53.19 -67.26 -59.59
C LEU A 8 51.73 -67.05 -60.10
N GLY A 9 50.78 -66.55 -59.29
CA GLY A 9 49.46 -66.10 -59.81
C GLY A 9 48.39 -65.87 -58.74
N ARG A 10 47.90 -64.64 -58.60
CA ARG A 10 46.98 -64.11 -57.56
C ARG A 10 45.48 -64.35 -57.86
N SER A 11 44.64 -64.50 -56.82
CA SER A 11 43.47 -63.62 -56.53
C SER A 11 42.52 -64.16 -55.42
N PHE A 12 42.25 -63.31 -54.41
CA PHE A 12 41.08 -63.09 -53.52
C PHE A 12 40.34 -64.20 -52.72
N SER A 13 40.41 -64.01 -51.39
CA SER A 13 39.33 -64.01 -50.35
C SER A 13 38.44 -65.25 -50.10
N GLN A 14 38.52 -65.79 -48.86
CA GLN A 14 37.41 -65.92 -47.88
C GLN A 14 37.80 -66.83 -46.70
N SER A 15 37.68 -66.34 -45.46
CA SER A 15 37.85 -67.06 -44.19
C SER A 15 37.74 -66.02 -43.06
N PHE A 16 36.98 -66.09 -41.97
CA PHE A 16 36.02 -67.04 -41.40
C PHE A 16 35.10 -66.23 -40.46
N LEU A 17 33.81 -66.57 -40.40
CA LEU A 17 32.81 -65.94 -39.53
C LEU A 17 32.76 -66.56 -38.12
N LYS A 18 32.52 -65.69 -37.14
CA LYS A 18 31.67 -65.84 -35.93
C LYS A 18 32.15 -66.71 -34.76
N SER A 19 32.42 -66.02 -33.64
CA SER A 19 32.07 -66.47 -32.29
C SER A 19 31.63 -65.26 -31.46
N PHE A 20 30.32 -65.15 -31.22
CA PHE A 20 29.76 -64.35 -30.13
C PHE A 20 29.03 -65.33 -29.21
N SER A 21 29.52 -65.43 -27.97
CA SER A 21 28.98 -66.34 -26.97
C SER A 21 27.58 -65.91 -26.52
N ARG A 22 26.78 -66.91 -26.16
CA ARG A 22 25.34 -66.87 -25.94
C ARG A 22 24.95 -65.99 -24.75
N SER A 23 24.06 -65.04 -25.02
CA SER A 23 23.07 -64.57 -24.05
C SER A 23 21.99 -65.64 -23.87
N ARG A 24 21.69 -66.01 -22.62
CA ARG A 24 20.42 -66.66 -22.23
C ARG A 24 20.37 -66.72 -20.71
N LEU A 25 19.59 -65.83 -20.11
CA LEU A 25 18.83 -66.03 -18.87
C LEU A 25 17.78 -64.90 -18.80
N PHE A 26 16.77 -64.96 -19.68
CA PHE A 26 15.54 -64.18 -19.54
C PHE A 26 14.42 -65.13 -19.12
N SER A 27 14.10 -65.12 -17.82
CA SER A 27 12.94 -65.78 -17.25
C SER A 27 11.65 -65.02 -17.64
N LYS A 28 10.67 -65.74 -18.19
CA LYS A 28 9.41 -65.18 -18.73
C LYS A 28 8.47 -64.53 -17.68
N GLY A 29 8.79 -64.58 -16.39
CA GLY A 29 8.03 -63.90 -15.32
C GLY A 29 8.43 -62.44 -15.07
N SER A 30 9.57 -61.98 -15.60
CA SER A 30 10.18 -60.67 -15.23
C SER A 30 10.09 -59.59 -16.32
N MET A 31 9.45 -59.87 -17.47
CA MET A 31 9.38 -58.92 -18.59
C MET A 31 8.50 -57.68 -18.32
N TRP A 32 7.53 -57.77 -17.40
CA TRP A 32 6.67 -56.64 -17.01
C TRP A 32 7.36 -55.64 -16.06
N ILE A 33 8.52 -55.97 -15.48
CA ILE A 33 9.21 -55.09 -14.54
C ILE A 33 9.82 -53.86 -15.24
N TRP A 34 10.32 -54.01 -16.47
CA TRP A 34 10.91 -52.93 -17.26
C TRP A 34 9.93 -51.81 -17.64
N PRO A 35 8.72 -52.09 -18.17
CA PRO A 35 7.75 -51.03 -18.43
C PRO A 35 7.28 -50.37 -17.13
N ILE A 36 7.08 -51.13 -16.05
CA ILE A 36 6.72 -50.57 -14.73
C ILE A 36 7.83 -49.65 -14.21
N ALA A 37 9.09 -50.09 -14.27
CA ALA A 37 10.24 -49.29 -13.86
C ALA A 37 10.40 -48.03 -14.73
N GLY A 38 10.17 -48.12 -16.04
CA GLY A 38 10.16 -46.96 -16.94
C GLY A 38 9.05 -45.97 -16.60
N THR A 39 7.83 -46.44 -16.32
CA THR A 39 6.72 -45.59 -15.89
C THR A 39 7.01 -44.92 -14.54
N ILE A 40 7.55 -45.66 -13.56
CA ILE A 40 7.93 -45.09 -12.26
C ILE A 40 9.00 -44.01 -12.45
N LEU A 41 10.01 -44.25 -13.28
CA LEU A 41 11.04 -43.26 -13.59
C LEU A 41 10.45 -41.98 -14.20
N LEU A 42 9.52 -42.12 -15.16
CA LEU A 42 8.83 -40.98 -15.75
C LEU A 42 7.97 -40.22 -14.73
N LEU A 43 7.29 -40.92 -13.82
CA LEU A 43 6.50 -40.29 -12.75
C LEU A 43 7.40 -39.51 -11.78
N VAL A 44 8.54 -40.08 -11.38
CA VAL A 44 9.52 -39.40 -10.52
C VAL A 44 10.09 -38.17 -11.21
N LEU A 45 10.49 -38.30 -12.49
CA LEU A 45 11.02 -37.18 -13.26
C LEU A 45 9.98 -36.07 -13.44
N ALA A 46 8.73 -36.44 -13.77
CA ALA A 46 7.62 -35.50 -13.88
C ALA A 46 7.34 -34.79 -12.54
N PHE A 47 7.42 -35.51 -11.42
CA PHE A 47 7.26 -34.93 -10.09
C PHE A 47 8.38 -33.94 -9.74
N ILE A 48 9.64 -34.27 -10.06
CA ILE A 48 10.78 -33.37 -9.85
C ILE A 48 10.63 -32.12 -10.71
N VAL A 49 10.38 -32.27 -12.01
CA VAL A 49 10.20 -31.13 -12.93
C VAL A 49 9.05 -30.25 -12.48
N ARG A 50 7.89 -30.84 -12.13
CA ARG A 50 6.74 -30.11 -11.60
C ARG A 50 7.10 -29.32 -10.34
N SER A 51 7.80 -29.94 -9.40
CA SER A 51 8.18 -29.30 -8.13
C SER A 51 9.13 -28.13 -8.35
N VAL A 52 10.12 -28.28 -9.25
CA VAL A 52 11.05 -27.20 -9.62
C VAL A 52 10.33 -26.06 -10.33
N VAL A 53 9.44 -26.36 -11.28
CA VAL A 53 8.65 -25.34 -12.00
C VAL A 53 7.71 -24.61 -11.05
N GLU A 54 7.05 -25.32 -10.14
CA GLU A 54 6.15 -24.73 -9.15
C GLU A 54 6.91 -23.79 -8.20
N GLN A 55 8.04 -24.25 -7.67
CA GLN A 55 8.87 -23.44 -6.76
C GLN A 55 9.44 -22.21 -7.48
N SER A 56 9.95 -22.37 -8.70
CA SER A 56 10.45 -21.25 -9.51
C SER A 56 9.33 -20.26 -9.82
N SER A 57 8.12 -20.74 -10.13
CA SER A 57 6.98 -19.86 -10.42
C SER A 57 6.56 -19.07 -9.17
N LYS A 58 6.50 -19.73 -8.01
CA LYS A 58 6.22 -19.08 -6.72
C LYS A 58 7.27 -18.02 -6.39
N GLN A 59 8.55 -18.34 -6.56
CA GLN A 59 9.64 -17.40 -6.32
C GLN A 59 9.54 -16.19 -7.25
N THR A 60 9.35 -16.41 -8.56
CA THR A 60 9.19 -15.30 -9.52
C THR A 60 7.98 -14.42 -9.19
N VAL A 61 6.87 -15.00 -8.73
CA VAL A 61 5.71 -14.21 -8.28
C VAL A 61 6.06 -13.40 -7.03
N ALA A 62 6.72 -14.01 -6.05
CA ALA A 62 7.16 -13.32 -4.83
C ALA A 62 8.11 -12.15 -5.14
N ASP A 63 9.16 -12.39 -5.94
CA ASP A 63 10.14 -11.38 -6.33
C ASP A 63 9.49 -10.20 -7.07
N ASN A 64 8.51 -10.50 -7.95
CA ASN A 64 7.75 -9.48 -8.66
C ASN A 64 6.87 -8.65 -7.71
N LEU A 65 6.17 -9.30 -6.77
CA LEU A 65 5.35 -8.62 -5.77
C LEU A 65 6.20 -7.73 -4.85
N GLU A 66 7.35 -8.24 -4.41
CA GLU A 66 8.28 -7.49 -3.57
C GLU A 66 8.88 -6.29 -4.32
N THR A 67 9.27 -6.47 -5.58
CA THR A 67 9.78 -5.36 -6.41
C THR A 67 8.74 -4.25 -6.57
N ILE A 68 7.47 -4.61 -6.83
CA ILE A 68 6.37 -3.65 -6.94
C ILE A 68 6.12 -2.97 -5.60
N LEU A 69 6.03 -3.73 -4.50
CA LEU A 69 5.83 -3.19 -3.16
C LEU A 69 6.94 -2.20 -2.78
N ASN A 70 8.21 -2.55 -3.02
CA ASN A 70 9.34 -1.69 -2.73
C ASN A 70 9.31 -0.40 -3.56
N ALA A 71 8.91 -0.47 -4.82
CA ALA A 71 8.74 0.71 -5.67
C ALA A 71 7.59 1.60 -5.18
N ASP A 72 6.44 1.01 -4.81
CA ASP A 72 5.29 1.73 -4.27
C ASP A 72 5.62 2.42 -2.93
N VAL A 73 6.32 1.72 -2.03
CA VAL A 73 6.78 2.28 -0.75
C VAL A 73 7.76 3.44 -0.97
N ALA A 74 8.71 3.29 -1.90
CA ALA A 74 9.64 4.38 -2.23
C ALA A 74 8.92 5.60 -2.81
N ALA A 75 7.99 5.39 -3.74
CA ALA A 75 7.18 6.47 -4.31
C ALA A 75 6.31 7.15 -3.25
N LEU A 76 5.75 6.38 -2.32
CA LEU A 76 4.95 6.92 -1.21
C LEU A 76 5.79 7.77 -0.27
N ASN A 77 6.98 7.31 0.11
CA ASN A 77 7.89 8.08 0.97
C ASN A 77 8.31 9.40 0.31
N ILE A 78 8.69 9.38 -0.97
CA ILE A 78 9.02 10.60 -1.73
C ILE A 78 7.83 11.56 -1.74
N TRP A 79 6.62 11.05 -1.96
CA TRP A 79 5.42 11.88 -1.92
C TRP A 79 5.17 12.46 -0.51
N LEU A 80 5.25 11.64 0.55
CA LEU A 80 5.07 12.10 1.93
C LEU A 80 6.08 13.19 2.32
N GLU A 81 7.36 13.01 1.95
CA GLU A 81 8.41 14.01 2.16
C GLU A 81 8.10 15.32 1.44
N ARG A 82 7.64 15.25 0.18
CA ARG A 82 7.20 16.43 -0.58
C ARG A 82 6.07 17.19 0.14
N GLU A 83 5.04 16.48 0.61
CA GLU A 83 3.92 17.14 1.28
C GLU A 83 4.36 17.77 2.62
N GLN A 84 5.29 17.15 3.34
CA GLN A 84 5.91 17.74 4.54
C GLN A 84 6.65 19.03 4.21
N SER A 85 7.54 19.01 3.21
CA SER A 85 8.30 20.20 2.81
C SER A 85 7.40 21.33 2.33
N LEU A 86 6.28 21.04 1.66
CA LEU A 86 5.32 22.07 1.26
C LEU A 86 4.64 22.72 2.48
N ALA A 87 4.29 21.93 3.49
CA ALA A 87 3.76 22.47 4.74
C ALA A 87 4.81 23.31 5.49
N GLU A 88 6.08 22.88 5.49
CA GLU A 88 7.19 23.63 6.11
C GLU A 88 7.41 24.98 5.46
N VAL A 89 7.51 25.01 4.12
CA VAL A 89 7.72 26.27 3.37
C VAL A 89 6.63 27.28 3.70
N LEU A 90 5.37 26.86 3.76
CA LEU A 90 4.25 27.74 4.13
C LEU A 90 4.28 28.16 5.60
N ALA A 91 4.68 27.26 6.50
CA ALA A 91 4.79 27.57 7.93
C ALA A 91 5.96 28.53 8.25
N GLU A 92 6.98 28.57 7.39
CA GLU A 92 8.14 29.46 7.50
C GLU A 92 7.91 30.86 6.92
N GLU A 93 6.78 31.10 6.24
CA GLU A 93 6.49 32.42 5.70
C GLU A 93 6.33 33.47 6.83
N PRO A 94 7.08 34.59 6.79
CA PRO A 94 7.04 35.59 7.86
C PRO A 94 5.65 36.15 8.13
N ARG A 95 4.81 36.26 7.09
CA ARG A 95 3.44 36.74 7.23
C ARG A 95 2.57 35.72 7.96
N ILE A 96 2.69 34.44 7.62
CA ILE A 96 1.99 33.35 8.30
C ILE A 96 2.40 33.28 9.77
N GLN A 97 3.71 33.37 10.08
CA GLN A 97 4.21 33.38 11.47
C GLN A 97 3.62 34.53 12.28
N LYS A 98 3.61 35.75 11.73
CA LYS A 98 3.03 36.93 12.37
C LYS A 98 1.54 36.75 12.65
N LEU A 99 0.75 36.38 11.64
CA LEU A 99 -0.69 36.20 11.76
C LEU A 99 -1.05 35.06 12.74
N THR A 100 -0.22 34.01 12.77
CA THR A 100 -0.35 32.90 13.71
C THR A 100 -0.17 33.38 15.16
N ALA A 101 0.87 34.17 15.43
CA ALA A 101 1.09 34.71 16.78
C ALA A 101 -0.08 35.57 17.26
N GLU A 102 -0.64 36.42 16.38
CA GLU A 102 -1.83 37.23 16.69
C GLU A 102 -3.07 36.36 17.01
N LEU A 103 -3.31 35.30 16.23
CA LEU A 103 -4.43 34.38 16.47
C LEU A 103 -4.28 33.59 17.77
N ILE A 104 -3.06 33.17 18.12
CA ILE A 104 -2.77 32.52 19.40
C ILE A 104 -3.07 33.48 20.56
N GLU A 105 -2.66 34.74 20.46
CA GLU A 105 -2.93 35.74 21.50
C GLU A 105 -4.44 35.93 21.71
N ILE A 106 -5.20 36.03 20.62
CA ILE A 106 -6.67 36.12 20.68
C ILE A 106 -7.28 34.89 21.36
N ASP A 107 -6.81 33.69 20.99
CA ASP A 107 -7.27 32.43 21.56
C ASP A 107 -6.94 32.30 23.06
N GLN A 108 -5.73 32.69 23.46
CA GLN A 108 -5.30 32.64 24.87
C GLN A 108 -6.08 33.62 25.75
N GLN A 109 -6.41 34.80 25.23
CA GLN A 109 -7.22 35.78 25.96
C GLN A 109 -8.68 35.31 26.13
N ASN A 110 -9.21 34.58 25.15
CA ASN A 110 -10.60 34.12 25.18
C ASN A 110 -10.77 32.68 24.64
N PRO A 111 -10.33 31.64 25.38
CA PRO A 111 -10.27 30.28 24.85
C PRO A 111 -11.62 29.71 24.38
N ASP A 112 -12.73 30.10 24.99
CA ASP A 112 -14.06 29.60 24.62
C ASP A 112 -14.80 30.51 23.63
N ASN A 113 -14.18 31.62 23.19
CA ASN A 113 -14.83 32.62 22.36
C ASN A 113 -14.44 32.48 20.87
N ARG A 114 -15.03 31.50 20.20
CA ARG A 114 -14.88 31.30 18.74
C ARG A 114 -15.14 32.57 17.92
N GLU A 115 -16.08 33.42 18.36
CA GLU A 115 -16.42 34.66 17.64
C GLU A 115 -15.26 35.65 17.60
N ALA A 116 -14.37 35.64 18.59
CA ALA A 116 -13.19 36.49 18.60
C ALA A 116 -12.22 36.14 17.46
N LEU A 117 -12.00 34.84 17.20
CA LEU A 117 -11.20 34.36 16.07
C LEU A 117 -11.87 34.71 14.74
N LEU A 118 -13.18 34.44 14.60
CA LEU A 118 -13.93 34.69 13.36
C LEU A 118 -13.95 36.15 12.93
N LYS A 119 -13.99 37.08 13.89
CA LYS A 119 -14.03 38.53 13.63
C LYS A 119 -12.63 39.17 13.56
N SER A 120 -11.58 38.39 13.74
CA SER A 120 -10.21 38.91 13.75
C SER A 120 -9.78 39.33 12.34
N ASN A 121 -9.03 40.44 12.29
CA ASN A 121 -8.39 40.86 11.04
C ASN A 121 -7.32 39.84 10.62
N SER A 122 -6.64 39.21 11.59
CA SER A 122 -5.60 38.21 11.34
C SER A 122 -6.13 36.99 10.59
N LEU A 123 -7.34 36.50 10.93
CA LEU A 123 -7.99 35.43 10.16
C LEU A 123 -8.32 35.86 8.72
N THR A 124 -8.80 37.09 8.54
CA THR A 124 -9.16 37.63 7.22
C THR A 124 -7.92 37.73 6.31
N GLU A 125 -6.81 38.23 6.84
CA GLU A 125 -5.54 38.29 6.12
C GLU A 125 -5.01 36.88 5.80
N LEU A 126 -5.05 35.97 6.77
CA LEU A 126 -4.58 34.60 6.57
C LEU A 126 -5.37 33.85 5.48
N ARG A 127 -6.69 34.03 5.43
CA ARG A 127 -7.54 33.49 4.36
C ARG A 127 -7.17 34.02 2.99
N THR A 128 -6.70 35.26 2.92
CA THR A 128 -6.22 35.86 1.67
C THR A 128 -4.94 35.19 1.20
N GLU A 129 -4.00 34.91 2.12
CA GLU A 129 -2.80 34.12 1.81
C GLU A 129 -3.14 32.70 1.36
N PHE A 130 -3.99 32.00 2.13
CA PHE A 130 -4.39 30.62 1.83
C PHE A 130 -5.08 30.47 0.49
N LYS A 131 -5.85 31.47 0.06
CA LYS A 131 -6.54 31.44 -1.23
C LYS A 131 -5.55 31.30 -2.40
N SER A 132 -4.44 32.05 -2.36
CA SER A 132 -3.39 31.97 -3.37
C SER A 132 -2.82 30.55 -3.45
N GLU A 133 -2.51 29.96 -2.30
CA GLU A 133 -1.88 28.64 -2.22
C GLU A 133 -2.84 27.49 -2.61
N LEU A 134 -4.12 27.58 -2.21
CA LEU A 134 -5.13 26.58 -2.52
C LEU A 134 -5.42 26.49 -4.03
N GLU A 135 -5.47 27.63 -4.72
CA GLU A 135 -5.74 27.69 -6.15
C GLU A 135 -4.63 27.03 -6.99
N HIS A 136 -3.40 26.97 -6.48
CA HIS A 136 -2.24 26.46 -7.20
C HIS A 136 -1.83 25.03 -6.85
N LEU A 137 -2.07 24.58 -5.61
CA LEU A 137 -1.48 23.34 -5.09
C LEU A 137 -2.47 22.17 -4.97
N GLY A 138 -3.77 22.40 -5.12
CA GLY A 138 -4.78 21.33 -5.17
C GLY A 138 -5.12 20.71 -3.80
N TYR A 139 -4.83 21.42 -2.70
CA TYR A 139 -5.28 21.04 -1.37
C TYR A 139 -6.77 21.36 -1.16
N LEU A 140 -7.42 20.62 -0.25
CA LEU A 140 -8.83 20.85 0.10
C LEU A 140 -9.02 22.13 0.92
N ASP A 141 -8.07 22.42 1.79
CA ASP A 141 -8.05 23.57 2.69
C ASP A 141 -6.64 23.74 3.28
N VAL A 142 -6.38 24.90 3.86
CA VAL A 142 -5.25 25.16 4.75
C VAL A 142 -5.81 25.58 6.10
N GLY A 143 -5.25 25.01 7.17
CA GLY A 143 -5.66 25.32 8.53
C GLY A 143 -4.47 25.64 9.44
N LEU A 144 -4.73 26.46 10.46
CA LEU A 144 -3.84 26.60 11.61
C LEU A 144 -4.47 25.92 12.80
N PHE A 145 -3.64 25.19 13.55
CA PHE A 145 -4.03 24.45 14.73
C PHE A 145 -3.14 24.90 15.88
N SER A 146 -3.71 25.04 17.07
CA SER A 146 -2.90 25.09 18.28
C SER A 146 -2.13 23.78 18.44
N LEU A 147 -1.06 23.77 19.22
CA LEU A 147 -0.33 22.54 19.53
C LEU A 147 -1.20 21.47 20.23
N GLY A 148 -2.31 21.89 20.84
CA GLY A 148 -3.32 20.99 21.41
C GLY A 148 -4.34 20.45 20.40
N GLY A 149 -4.22 20.79 19.11
CA GLY A 149 -5.11 20.32 18.04
C GLY A 149 -6.40 21.14 17.86
N LYS A 150 -6.53 22.30 18.51
CA LYS A 150 -7.66 23.21 18.30
C LYS A 150 -7.48 24.00 17.01
N VAL A 151 -8.49 24.07 16.17
CA VAL A 151 -8.43 24.88 14.94
C VAL A 151 -8.50 26.38 15.28
N LEU A 152 -7.44 27.11 14.95
CA LEU A 152 -7.33 28.56 15.11
C LEU A 152 -7.77 29.30 13.84
N ALA A 153 -7.48 28.73 12.68
CA ALA A 153 -7.89 29.27 11.39
C ALA A 153 -8.15 28.17 10.35
N SER A 154 -9.02 28.48 9.40
CA SER A 154 -9.34 27.68 8.21
C SER A 154 -9.95 28.61 7.17
N SER A 155 -9.95 28.22 5.89
CA SER A 155 -10.69 28.94 4.85
C SER A 155 -12.19 28.94 5.08
N ARG A 156 -12.68 28.01 5.91
CA ARG A 156 -14.08 27.84 6.30
C ARG A 156 -14.30 28.25 7.75
N ASP A 157 -15.52 28.66 8.08
CA ASP A 157 -15.86 29.07 9.44
C ASP A 157 -16.06 27.85 10.34
N GLU A 158 -16.70 26.80 9.82
CA GLU A 158 -17.18 25.64 10.59
C GLU A 158 -16.10 24.93 11.43
N PRO A 159 -14.84 24.78 10.95
CA PRO A 159 -13.79 24.16 11.74
C PRO A 159 -13.26 25.01 12.89
N ILE A 160 -13.29 26.34 12.77
CA ILE A 160 -12.62 27.26 13.70
C ILE A 160 -13.19 27.09 15.12
N GLY A 161 -12.31 26.96 16.10
CA GLY A 161 -12.62 26.73 17.52
C GLY A 161 -12.81 25.27 17.92
N ARG A 162 -12.87 24.33 16.97
CA ARG A 162 -13.03 22.89 17.26
C ARG A 162 -11.72 22.28 17.73
N ALA A 163 -11.79 21.39 18.72
CA ALA A 163 -10.64 20.66 19.29
C ALA A 163 -10.86 19.14 19.34
N ASP A 164 -11.94 18.66 18.73
CA ASP A 164 -12.40 17.26 18.73
C ASP A 164 -12.11 16.53 17.40
N LEU A 165 -11.26 17.11 16.55
CA LEU A 165 -10.89 16.48 15.30
C LEU A 165 -10.08 15.20 15.56
N PRO A 166 -10.32 14.11 14.81
CA PRO A 166 -9.66 12.83 15.02
C PRO A 166 -8.23 12.80 14.44
N ILE A 167 -7.46 13.85 14.75
CA ILE A 167 -6.04 13.96 14.39
C ILE A 167 -5.25 13.02 15.31
N GLN A 168 -4.30 12.28 14.74
CA GLN A 168 -3.44 11.38 15.51
C GLN A 168 -2.59 12.17 16.50
N LYS A 169 -2.62 11.76 17.77
CA LYS A 169 -1.81 12.39 18.83
C LYS A 169 -0.32 12.43 18.50
N SER A 170 0.20 11.35 17.91
CA SER A 170 1.59 11.27 17.47
C SER A 170 1.95 12.33 16.41
N ALA A 171 0.99 12.75 15.58
CA ALA A 171 1.24 13.81 14.61
C ALA A 171 1.34 15.19 15.31
N LEU A 172 0.45 15.47 16.25
CA LEU A 172 0.50 16.69 17.05
C LEU A 172 1.79 16.76 17.90
N GLU A 173 2.20 15.63 18.48
CA GLU A 173 3.44 15.51 19.26
C GLU A 173 4.68 15.79 18.42
N LYS A 174 4.77 15.24 17.20
CA LYS A 174 5.87 15.53 16.27
C LYS A 174 5.95 17.02 15.92
N VAL A 175 4.82 17.64 15.61
CA VAL A 175 4.79 19.07 15.29
C VAL A 175 5.15 19.92 16.51
N ALA A 176 4.69 19.55 17.71
CA ALA A 176 5.09 20.21 18.95
C ALA A 176 6.60 20.06 19.25
N GLN A 177 7.25 19.01 18.73
CA GLN A 177 8.70 18.81 18.79
C GLN A 177 9.47 19.55 17.69
N GLY A 178 8.76 20.23 16.79
CA GLY A 178 9.37 21.00 15.70
C GLY A 178 9.62 20.21 14.43
N GLU A 179 9.00 19.04 14.28
CA GLU A 179 9.10 18.18 13.10
C GLU A 179 7.83 18.25 12.23
N ALA A 180 7.99 18.34 10.92
CA ALA A 180 6.88 18.17 9.99
C ALA A 180 6.45 16.70 9.89
N THR A 181 5.19 16.47 9.53
CA THR A 181 4.65 15.11 9.43
C THR A 181 3.42 15.03 8.55
N VAL A 182 3.02 13.83 8.16
CA VAL A 182 1.74 13.57 7.48
C VAL A 182 0.94 12.58 8.31
N THR A 183 -0.32 12.90 8.56
CA THR A 183 -1.24 12.00 9.25
C THR A 183 -1.65 10.84 8.34
N ARG A 184 -1.93 9.68 8.93
CA ARG A 184 -2.70 8.63 8.25
C ARG A 184 -4.11 9.15 7.91
N PRO A 185 -4.79 8.58 6.89
CA PRO A 185 -6.17 8.92 6.59
C PRO A 185 -7.08 8.78 7.83
N PHE A 186 -7.97 9.75 8.01
CA PHE A 186 -9.03 9.74 9.02
C PHE A 186 -10.34 10.31 8.45
N GLU A 187 -11.45 10.04 9.12
CA GLU A 187 -12.76 10.57 8.71
C GLU A 187 -12.91 12.05 9.06
N SER A 188 -13.22 12.89 8.07
CA SER A 188 -13.53 14.29 8.35
C SER A 188 -14.89 14.45 9.03
N LEU A 189 -14.92 15.26 10.09
CA LEU A 189 -16.17 15.64 10.78
C LEU A 189 -16.99 16.67 9.99
N PHE A 190 -16.41 17.30 8.97
CA PHE A 190 -17.08 18.34 8.19
C PHE A 190 -17.53 17.81 6.85
N ALA A 191 -18.79 18.11 6.52
CA ALA A 191 -19.31 17.76 5.23
C ALA A 191 -18.61 18.58 4.12
N ARG A 192 -18.27 17.91 3.02
CA ARG A 192 -17.73 18.51 1.80
C ARG A 192 -18.46 17.97 0.57
N LYS A 193 -18.44 18.75 -0.51
CA LYS A 193 -18.98 18.28 -1.79
C LYS A 193 -18.06 17.21 -2.37
N THR A 194 -18.66 16.11 -2.79
CA THR A 194 -18.00 15.06 -3.58
C THR A 194 -17.84 15.53 -5.03
N ASP A 195 -17.14 14.74 -5.85
CA ASP A 195 -17.01 15.02 -7.29
C ASP A 195 -18.37 14.93 -8.02
N SER A 196 -19.35 14.19 -7.47
CA SER A 196 -20.75 14.19 -7.92
C SER A 196 -21.57 15.40 -7.49
N GLY A 197 -21.00 16.28 -6.66
CA GLY A 197 -21.64 17.49 -6.14
C GLY A 197 -22.47 17.29 -4.87
N GLU A 198 -22.55 16.07 -4.34
CA GLU A 198 -23.29 15.73 -3.13
C GLU A 198 -22.53 16.16 -1.87
N LEU A 199 -23.23 16.68 -0.87
CA LEU A 199 -22.64 17.07 0.40
C LEU A 199 -22.56 15.86 1.33
N LYS A 200 -21.34 15.40 1.66
CA LYS A 200 -21.11 14.19 2.46
C LYS A 200 -20.12 14.43 3.60
N ALA A 201 -20.44 13.87 4.76
CA ALA A 201 -19.56 13.83 5.94
C ALA A 201 -18.82 12.49 6.02
N GLY A 202 -17.80 12.39 6.89
CA GLY A 202 -17.01 11.16 7.07
C GLY A 202 -16.08 10.86 5.90
N LEU A 203 -15.80 11.83 5.04
CA LEU A 203 -14.93 11.60 3.90
C LEU A 203 -13.46 11.47 4.35
N PRO A 204 -12.71 10.49 3.81
CA PRO A 204 -11.29 10.31 4.13
C PRO A 204 -10.50 11.58 3.87
N THR A 205 -9.65 11.94 4.83
CA THR A 205 -8.81 13.14 4.82
C THR A 205 -7.45 12.82 5.41
N MET A 206 -6.41 13.39 4.83
CA MET A 206 -5.06 13.44 5.42
C MET A 206 -4.67 14.89 5.66
N LEU A 207 -3.71 15.09 6.55
CA LEU A 207 -3.08 16.38 6.84
C LEU A 207 -1.58 16.24 6.68
N ALA A 208 -0.97 17.10 5.85
CA ALA A 208 0.46 17.39 5.95
C ALA A 208 0.63 18.59 6.88
N MET A 209 1.37 18.41 7.96
CA MET A 209 1.48 19.35 9.07
C MET A 209 2.92 19.78 9.28
N ALA A 210 3.13 21.06 9.56
CA ALA A 210 4.43 21.61 9.90
C ALA A 210 4.32 22.63 11.06
N PRO A 211 5.35 22.74 11.90
CA PRO A 211 5.37 23.70 12.99
C PRO A 211 5.50 25.13 12.46
N VAL A 212 4.58 26.00 12.87
CA VAL A 212 4.83 27.44 12.81
C VAL A 212 5.67 27.79 14.03
N LYS A 213 6.83 28.41 13.81
CA LYS A 213 7.80 28.73 14.86
C LYS A 213 7.82 30.24 15.15
N ASP A 214 8.10 30.60 16.39
CA ASP A 214 8.40 31.98 16.77
C ASP A 214 9.81 32.41 16.33
N ALA A 215 10.17 33.65 16.64
CA ALA A 215 11.50 34.21 16.30
C ALA A 215 12.67 33.50 17.01
N GLN A 216 12.40 32.70 18.05
CA GLN A 216 13.38 31.91 18.79
C GLN A 216 13.47 30.47 18.25
N GLY A 217 12.66 30.12 17.24
CA GLY A 217 12.59 28.77 16.67
C GLY A 217 11.70 27.81 17.46
N THR A 218 10.94 28.29 18.44
CA THR A 218 10.03 27.48 19.25
C THR A 218 8.73 27.24 18.49
N PRO A 219 8.24 26.00 18.34
CA PRO A 219 6.93 25.74 17.78
C PRO A 219 5.83 26.41 18.61
N ILE A 220 4.95 27.18 17.97
CA ILE A 220 3.82 27.88 18.61
C ILE A 220 2.45 27.40 18.09
N ALA A 221 2.40 26.86 16.88
CA ALA A 221 1.21 26.28 16.26
C ALA A 221 1.61 25.23 15.22
N ALA A 222 0.62 24.55 14.65
CA ALA A 222 0.77 23.70 13.49
C ALA A 222 0.01 24.28 12.30
N LEU A 223 0.69 24.51 11.18
CA LEU A 223 0.04 24.70 9.89
C LEU A 223 -0.25 23.33 9.30
N ALA A 224 -1.43 23.15 8.70
CA ALA A 224 -1.80 21.90 8.04
C ALA A 224 -2.45 22.12 6.67
N LEU A 225 -2.01 21.33 5.71
CA LEU A 225 -2.56 21.22 4.36
C LEU A 225 -3.50 20.00 4.31
N LEU A 226 -4.77 20.22 3.98
CA LEU A 226 -5.76 19.14 3.90
C LEU A 226 -5.65 18.43 2.54
N ILE A 227 -5.44 17.11 2.60
CA ILE A 227 -5.17 16.25 1.46
C ILE A 227 -6.32 15.26 1.26
N ARG A 228 -6.67 15.03 -0.02
CA ARG A 228 -7.50 13.92 -0.47
C ARG A 228 -6.66 12.65 -0.63
N PRO A 229 -6.80 11.63 0.25
CA PRO A 229 -6.03 10.40 0.14
C PRO A 229 -6.37 9.58 -1.11
N ASP A 230 -7.54 9.78 -1.72
CA ASP A 230 -7.98 9.11 -2.94
C ASP A 230 -7.22 9.60 -4.19
N VAL A 231 -6.71 10.83 -4.21
CA VAL A 231 -6.10 11.44 -5.41
C VAL A 231 -4.64 11.03 -5.62
N ASN A 232 -3.81 11.11 -4.57
CA ASN A 232 -2.38 10.84 -4.67
C ASN A 232 -1.99 9.61 -3.86
N PHE A 233 -2.32 9.56 -2.57
CA PHE A 233 -1.94 8.45 -1.68
C PHE A 233 -2.39 7.07 -2.20
N THR A 234 -3.68 6.91 -2.48
CA THR A 234 -4.24 5.69 -3.08
C THR A 234 -3.71 5.47 -4.50
N ARG A 235 -3.64 6.54 -5.31
CA ARG A 235 -3.22 6.43 -6.70
C ARG A 235 -1.82 5.86 -6.82
N ILE A 236 -0.87 6.31 -6.00
CA ILE A 236 0.51 5.82 -5.96
C ILE A 236 0.53 4.29 -5.81
N LEU A 237 -0.21 3.75 -4.84
CA LEU A 237 -0.32 2.31 -4.58
C LEU A 237 -1.02 1.51 -5.69
N SER A 238 -1.64 2.19 -6.66
CA SER A 238 -2.43 1.56 -7.71
C SER A 238 -1.78 1.59 -9.10
N VAL A 239 -0.65 2.30 -9.25
CA VAL A 239 0.03 2.50 -10.56
C VAL A 239 0.67 1.20 -11.04
N ALA A 240 1.46 0.55 -10.19
CA ALA A 240 2.10 -0.73 -10.50
C ALA A 240 1.25 -1.90 -9.98
N ARG A 241 1.16 -2.98 -10.75
CA ARG A 241 0.28 -4.13 -10.41
C ARG A 241 0.90 -5.45 -10.87
N ALA A 242 0.80 -6.45 -10.01
CA ALA A 242 1.15 -7.82 -10.35
C ALA A 242 -0.03 -8.53 -11.04
N GLY A 243 0.06 -8.69 -12.36
CA GLY A 243 -0.94 -9.43 -13.13
C GLY A 243 -2.37 -8.87 -12.99
N LYS A 244 -3.37 -9.76 -13.00
CA LYS A 244 -4.79 -9.36 -12.98
C LYS A 244 -5.35 -9.18 -11.57
N THR A 245 -4.88 -9.99 -10.63
CA THR A 245 -5.44 -10.14 -9.27
C THR A 245 -4.56 -9.52 -8.17
N GLY A 246 -3.36 -9.06 -8.50
CA GLY A 246 -2.49 -8.37 -7.54
C GLY A 246 -2.97 -6.95 -7.23
N GLU A 247 -2.75 -6.56 -5.98
CA GLU A 247 -3.04 -5.23 -5.43
C GLU A 247 -2.01 -4.91 -4.35
N THR A 248 -1.55 -3.66 -4.33
CA THR A 248 -0.85 -3.05 -3.19
C THR A 248 -1.85 -2.17 -2.46
N TYR A 249 -1.89 -2.25 -1.12
CA TYR A 249 -2.78 -1.43 -0.30
C TYR A 249 -2.12 -1.05 1.03
N ALA A 250 -2.57 0.05 1.63
CA ALA A 250 -2.13 0.51 2.94
C ALA A 250 -3.19 0.23 4.01
N PHE A 251 -2.75 -0.10 5.22
CA PHE A 251 -3.61 -0.40 6.36
C PHE A 251 -2.89 -0.09 7.69
N ASP A 252 -3.62 -0.02 8.80
CA ASP A 252 -3.03 0.18 10.14
C ASP A 252 -2.80 -1.10 10.94
N GLN A 253 -2.21 -0.99 12.14
CA GLN A 253 -1.87 -2.15 12.99
C GLN A 253 -3.11 -2.97 13.40
N GLU A 254 -4.28 -2.34 13.43
CA GLU A 254 -5.57 -2.96 13.75
C GLU A 254 -6.21 -3.66 12.52
N GLY A 255 -5.64 -3.46 11.33
CA GLY A 255 -6.12 -4.00 10.07
C GLY A 255 -7.17 -3.12 9.38
N LEU A 256 -7.37 -1.87 9.77
CA LEU A 256 -8.22 -0.94 9.05
C LEU A 256 -7.53 -0.51 7.75
N LEU A 257 -8.24 -0.60 6.64
CA LEU A 257 -7.74 -0.21 5.34
C LEU A 257 -7.62 1.32 5.24
N LEU A 258 -6.43 1.81 4.88
CA LEU A 258 -6.11 3.24 4.77
C LEU A 258 -6.09 3.72 3.31
N SER A 259 -5.94 2.83 2.33
CA SER A 259 -6.09 3.15 0.91
C SER A 259 -7.40 2.59 0.36
N GLN A 260 -7.90 3.17 -0.73
CA GLN A 260 -9.03 2.56 -1.43
C GLN A 260 -8.56 1.31 -2.19
N SER A 261 -9.41 0.29 -2.25
CA SER A 261 -9.16 -0.95 -2.96
C SER A 261 -9.68 -0.85 -4.39
N ARG A 262 -8.97 -1.45 -5.33
CA ARG A 262 -9.45 -1.63 -6.70
C ARG A 262 -10.60 -2.64 -6.82
N PHE A 263 -10.90 -3.36 -5.74
CA PHE A 263 -11.95 -4.37 -5.67
C PHE A 263 -13.19 -3.86 -4.92
N ASP A 264 -13.39 -2.53 -4.83
CA ASP A 264 -14.60 -1.93 -4.24
C ASP A 264 -15.91 -2.55 -4.78
N GLU A 265 -16.00 -2.80 -6.09
CA GLU A 265 -17.19 -3.43 -6.68
C GLU A 265 -17.41 -4.86 -6.18
N ASP A 266 -16.35 -5.65 -6.02
CA ASP A 266 -16.45 -7.00 -5.43
C ASP A 266 -16.87 -6.90 -3.95
N LEU A 267 -16.30 -5.95 -3.21
CA LEU A 267 -16.63 -5.68 -1.81
C LEU A 267 -18.09 -5.24 -1.63
N LYS A 268 -18.65 -4.48 -2.57
CA LYS A 268 -20.09 -4.13 -2.62
C LYS A 268 -20.94 -5.38 -2.88
N MET A 269 -20.59 -6.17 -3.89
CA MET A 269 -21.34 -7.39 -4.26
C MET A 269 -21.44 -8.40 -3.13
N ILE A 270 -20.36 -8.59 -2.35
CA ILE A 270 -20.35 -9.50 -1.19
C ILE A 270 -20.88 -8.85 0.10
N GLY A 271 -21.30 -7.59 0.05
CA GLY A 271 -21.92 -6.86 1.15
C GLY A 271 -20.97 -6.44 2.27
N LEU A 272 -19.67 -6.31 1.99
CA LEU A 272 -18.70 -5.77 2.97
C LEU A 272 -18.68 -4.24 3.02
N ILE A 273 -19.04 -3.58 1.92
CA ILE A 273 -19.36 -2.15 1.89
C ILE A 273 -20.75 -1.93 1.28
N PRO A 274 -21.45 -0.82 1.58
CA PRO A 274 -22.76 -0.54 1.02
C PRO A 274 -22.73 -0.42 -0.51
N ASP A 275 -23.74 -0.95 -1.18
CA ASP A 275 -23.90 -0.85 -2.64
C ASP A 275 -24.41 0.55 -3.06
N ARG A 276 -23.49 1.52 -3.05
CA ARG A 276 -23.69 2.90 -3.49
C ARG A 276 -22.42 3.41 -4.16
N GLU A 277 -22.57 4.36 -5.08
CA GLU A 277 -21.46 4.88 -5.90
C GLU A 277 -20.34 5.51 -5.04
N ASP A 278 -20.72 6.18 -3.95
CA ASP A 278 -19.86 6.92 -3.03
C ASP A 278 -19.31 6.08 -1.87
N ALA A 279 -19.56 4.77 -1.84
CA ALA A 279 -18.99 3.85 -0.86
C ALA A 279 -17.67 3.28 -1.37
N HIS A 280 -16.64 3.41 -0.54
CA HIS A 280 -15.27 3.04 -0.84
C HIS A 280 -14.67 2.25 0.32
N SER A 281 -13.72 1.36 0.06
CA SER A 281 -13.11 0.52 1.09
C SER A 281 -12.24 1.27 2.10
N ILE A 282 -11.66 2.42 1.71
CA ILE A 282 -10.84 3.26 2.58
C ILE A 282 -11.63 3.63 3.85
N LEU A 283 -11.04 3.36 5.00
CA LEU A 283 -11.62 3.51 6.35
C LEU A 283 -12.92 2.70 6.62
N ASN A 284 -13.35 1.84 5.70
CA ASN A 284 -14.58 1.05 5.83
C ASN A 284 -14.33 -0.48 5.89
N ILE A 285 -13.12 -0.93 5.56
CA ILE A 285 -12.76 -2.36 5.57
C ILE A 285 -11.76 -2.68 6.68
N GLN A 286 -12.02 -3.75 7.42
CA GLN A 286 -11.01 -4.42 8.24
C GLN A 286 -10.52 -5.68 7.51
N ILE A 287 -9.20 -5.82 7.34
CA ILE A 287 -8.55 -6.93 6.62
C ILE A 287 -8.45 -8.20 7.48
N ARG A 288 -9.61 -8.68 7.92
CA ARG A 288 -9.75 -9.88 8.75
C ARG A 288 -10.22 -11.06 7.93
N ASP A 289 -9.69 -12.24 8.22
CA ASP A 289 -9.96 -13.46 7.48
C ASP A 289 -11.42 -13.93 7.73
N PRO A 290 -12.27 -14.01 6.69
CA PRO A 290 -13.61 -14.57 6.83
C PRO A 290 -13.64 -16.09 7.07
N GLU A 291 -12.50 -16.80 6.91
CA GLU A 291 -12.34 -18.28 6.94
C GLU A 291 -13.18 -19.04 5.89
N VAL A 292 -13.97 -18.31 5.10
CA VAL A 292 -14.81 -18.83 4.04
C VAL A 292 -14.70 -17.93 2.82
N ASP A 293 -14.87 -18.52 1.65
CA ASP A 293 -15.00 -17.76 0.41
C ASP A 293 -16.36 -17.06 0.34
N MET A 294 -16.38 -15.77 0.68
CA MET A 294 -17.58 -14.93 0.63
C MET A 294 -18.09 -14.69 -0.79
N THR A 295 -17.25 -14.83 -1.82
CA THR A 295 -17.66 -14.68 -3.23
C THR A 295 -18.54 -15.85 -3.69
N SER A 296 -18.44 -17.00 -3.01
CA SER A 296 -19.31 -18.17 -3.22
C SER A 296 -20.67 -18.08 -2.50
N GLY A 297 -20.99 -16.93 -1.89
CA GLY A 297 -22.23 -16.72 -1.13
C GLY A 297 -22.21 -17.29 0.29
N LYS A 298 -21.07 -17.82 0.75
CA LYS A 298 -20.89 -18.29 2.14
C LYS A 298 -20.78 -17.09 3.08
N ARG A 299 -21.27 -17.27 4.30
CA ARG A 299 -21.17 -16.26 5.37
C ARG A 299 -20.23 -16.74 6.47
N PRO A 300 -19.35 -15.88 7.00
CA PRO A 300 -18.47 -16.25 8.11
C PRO A 300 -19.27 -16.57 9.37
N ALA A 301 -18.78 -17.54 10.14
CA ALA A 301 -19.40 -17.91 11.42
C ALA A 301 -19.10 -16.88 12.53
N LEU A 302 -17.89 -16.29 12.51
CA LEU A 302 -17.44 -15.32 13.50
C LEU A 302 -17.83 -13.89 13.12
N ARG A 303 -18.08 -13.06 14.13
CA ARG A 303 -18.24 -11.60 13.95
C ARG A 303 -16.92 -10.99 13.51
N LEU A 304 -16.98 -9.87 12.78
CA LEU A 304 -15.79 -9.21 12.24
C LEU A 304 -14.74 -8.92 13.33
N ALA A 305 -15.15 -8.42 14.49
CA ALA A 305 -14.25 -8.09 15.60
C ALA A 305 -13.52 -9.32 16.21
N ASP A 306 -14.09 -10.51 16.07
CA ASP A 306 -13.55 -11.75 16.64
C ASP A 306 -12.66 -12.52 15.64
N ARG A 307 -12.59 -12.06 14.38
CA ARG A 307 -11.78 -12.70 13.34
C ARG A 307 -10.32 -12.29 13.45
N SER A 308 -9.41 -13.21 13.15
CA SER A 308 -7.99 -12.91 12.99
C SER A 308 -7.74 -12.02 11.77
N LEU A 309 -6.63 -11.29 11.77
CA LEU A 309 -6.12 -10.65 10.55
C LEU A 309 -5.90 -11.71 9.45
N THR A 310 -6.04 -11.31 8.19
CA THR A 310 -5.62 -12.17 7.06
C THR A 310 -4.14 -12.55 7.20
N GLN A 311 -3.72 -13.66 6.61
CA GLN A 311 -2.32 -14.13 6.68
C GLN A 311 -1.31 -13.04 6.29
N MET A 312 -1.59 -12.28 5.21
CA MET A 312 -0.71 -11.21 4.75
C MET A 312 -0.64 -10.06 5.76
N ALA A 313 -1.79 -9.60 6.27
CA ALA A 313 -1.86 -8.54 7.26
C ALA A 313 -1.16 -8.93 8.57
N ALA A 314 -1.39 -10.15 9.06
CA ALA A 314 -0.75 -10.67 10.25
C ALA A 314 0.78 -10.72 10.10
N SER A 315 1.28 -11.17 8.94
CA SER A 315 2.72 -11.22 8.67
C SER A 315 3.35 -9.82 8.62
N ALA A 316 2.65 -8.83 8.06
CA ALA A 316 3.15 -7.47 7.95
C ALA A 316 3.17 -6.75 9.31
N VAL A 317 2.17 -6.95 10.17
CA VAL A 317 2.14 -6.35 11.52
C VAL A 317 3.20 -6.98 12.44
N GLN A 318 3.51 -8.27 12.29
CA GLN A 318 4.54 -8.95 13.09
C GLN A 318 5.98 -8.49 12.77
N ASN A 319 6.20 -7.90 11.58
CA ASN A 319 7.50 -7.45 11.11
C ASN A 319 7.76 -5.94 11.32
N GLN A 320 6.88 -5.23 12.04
CA GLN A 320 7.07 -3.84 12.49
C GLN A 320 7.76 -3.79 13.85
#